data_AF-A0A2N1PWD6-F1
#
_entry.id   AF-A0A2N1PWD6-F1
#
_cell.length_a   1.000
_cell.length_b   1.000
_cell.length_c   1.000
_cell.angle_alpha   90.00
_cell.angle_beta   90.00
_cell.angle_gamma   90.00
#
_symmetry.space_group_name_H-M   'P 1'
#
loop_
_entity.id
_entity.type
_entity.pdbx_description
1 polymer ?
#
loop_
_entity_poly.entity_id
_entity_poly.type
_entity_poly.pdbx_seq_one_letter_code
_entity_poly.pdbx_strand_id
1 'polypeptide(L)'
;MLTFLKLYLISFIVFFAVDLLWLGIIAKKLYQKEIGHLLKTDVNWVAAVVFYLLFIGGLVIFVLMPAVEAGSFGKVILLGAL
;
A
#
# COMPACT_ATOMS: atom_id res chain seq x y z
N MET A 1 3.36 2.89 -20.79
CA MET A 1 3.23 4.14 -20.00
C MET A 1 1.81 4.40 -19.51
N LEU A 2 0.79 4.48 -20.38
CA LEU A 2 -0.58 4.78 -19.92
C LEU A 2 -1.14 3.72 -18.96
N THR A 3 -0.90 2.43 -19.23
CA THR A 3 -1.33 1.32 -18.36
C THR A 3 -0.69 1.41 -16.98
N PHE A 4 0.62 1.69 -16.91
CA PHE A 4 1.32 1.88 -15.64
C PHE A 4 0.69 3.00 -14.81
N LEU A 5 0.46 4.17 -15.42
CA LEU A 5 -0.13 5.30 -14.69
C LEU A 5 -1.55 5.01 -14.19
N LYS A 6 -2.37 4.31 -15.00
CA LYS A 6 -3.71 3.88 -14.59
C LYS A 6 -3.64 2.93 -13.40
N LEU A 7 -2.81 1.89 -13.47
CA LEU A 7 -2.64 0.93 -12.38
C LEU A 7 -2.14 1.64 -11.12
N TYR A 8 -1.13 2.50 -11.26
CA TYR A 8 -0.56 3.25 -10.15
C TYR A 8 -1.61 4.13 -9.44
N LEU A 9 -2.38 4.92 -10.18
CA LEU A 9 -3.40 5.81 -9.58
C LEU A 9 -4.52 5.02 -8.91
N ILE A 10 -5.01 3.95 -9.55
CA ILE A 10 -6.06 3.10 -8.97
C ILE A 10 -5.54 2.42 -7.70
N SER A 11 -4.36 1.82 -7.75
CA SER A 11 -3.74 1.17 -6.60
C SER A 11 -3.47 2.15 -5.48
N PHE A 12 -2.99 3.35 -5.78
CA PHE A 12 -2.77 4.40 -4.78
C PHE A 12 -4.06 4.74 -4.03
N ILE A 13 -5.15 5.02 -4.76
CA ILE A 13 -6.44 5.39 -4.15
C ILE A 13 -6.99 4.23 -3.29
N VAL A 14 -6.98 3.01 -3.83
CA VAL A 14 -7.53 1.84 -3.14
C VAL A 14 -6.71 1.51 -1.89
N PHE A 15 -5.38 1.44 -2.02
CA PHE A 15 -4.50 1.15 -0.90
C PHE A 15 -4.61 2.21 0.18
N PHE A 16 -4.61 3.48 -0.20
CA PHE A 16 -4.74 4.58 0.76
C PHE A 16 -6.08 4.55 1.50
N ALA A 17 -7.18 4.23 0.82
CA ALA A 17 -8.49 4.11 1.46
C ALA A 17 -8.53 2.96 2.48
N VAL A 18 -8.00 1.79 2.12
CA VAL A 18 -7.92 0.62 3.01
C VAL A 18 -7.01 0.90 4.21
N ASP A 19 -5.87 1.53 3.97
CA ASP A 19 -4.88 1.80 5.01
C ASP A 19 -5.35 2.89 5.99
N LEU A 20 -6.02 3.94 5.51
CA LEU A 20 -6.66 4.92 6.38
C LEU A 20 -7.75 4.31 7.26
N LEU A 21 -8.53 3.37 6.71
CA LEU A 21 -9.53 2.64 7.50
C LEU A 21 -8.85 1.82 8.60
N TRP A 22 -7.76 1.12 8.26
CA TRP A 22 -6.97 0.35 9.20
C TRP A 22 -6.37 1.24 10.30
N LEU A 23 -5.60 2.26 9.94
CA LEU A 23 -4.91 3.14 10.89
C LEU A 23 -5.88 3.98 11.72
N GLY A 24 -6.96 4.47 11.12
CA GLY A 24 -7.93 5.35 11.76
C GLY A 24 -8.84 4.64 12.75
N ILE A 25 -9.28 3.41 12.42
CA ILE A 25 -10.33 2.72 13.18
C ILE A 25 -9.79 1.48 13.89
N ILE A 26 -9.16 0.57 13.15
CA ILE A 26 -8.84 -0.78 13.64
C ILE A 26 -7.58 -0.75 14.50
N ALA A 27 -6.48 -0.25 13.95
CA ALA A 27 -5.17 -0.30 14.57
C ALA A 27 -4.98 0.76 15.65
N LYS A 28 -5.72 1.88 15.63
CA LYS A 28 -5.50 2.99 16.57
C LYS A 28 -5.49 2.56 18.04
N LYS A 29 -6.49 1.77 18.45
CA LYS A 29 -6.58 1.27 19.84
C LYS A 29 -5.58 0.16 20.12
N LEU A 30 -5.35 -0.72 19.15
CA LEU A 30 -4.41 -1.83 19.28
C LEU A 30 -2.98 -1.34 19.44
N TYR A 31 -2.53 -0.42 18.59
CA TYR A 31 -1.18 0.13 18.64
C TYR A 31 -0.93 0.92 19.92
N GLN A 32 -1.89 1.75 20.34
CA GLN A 32 -1.76 2.46 21.61
C GLN A 32 -1.67 1.51 22.82
N LYS A 33 -2.43 0.41 22.81
CA LYS A 33 -2.41 -0.58 23.90
C LYS A 33 -1.11 -1.38 23.96
N GLU A 34 -0.66 -1.91 22.84
CA GLU A 34 0.44 -2.89 22.81
C GLU A 34 1.81 -2.23 22.63
N ILE A 35 1.89 -1.14 21.87
CA ILE A 35 3.15 -0.49 21.50
C ILE A 35 3.12 1.03 21.68
N GLY A 36 2.19 1.56 22.48
CA GLY A 36 1.99 3.01 22.64
C GLY A 36 3.25 3.75 23.09
N HIS A 37 4.10 3.11 23.89
CA HIS A 37 5.38 3.66 24.36
C HIS A 37 6.45 3.78 23.25
N LEU A 38 6.29 3.08 22.12
CA LEU A 38 7.16 3.18 20.94
C LEU A 38 6.59 4.13 19.87
N LEU A 39 5.32 4.51 19.98
CA LEU A 39 4.69 5.41 19.02
C LEU A 39 5.23 6.83 19.20
N LYS A 40 5.68 7.41 18.08
CA LYS A 40 6.00 8.83 18.05
C LYS A 40 4.72 9.65 18.22
N THR A 41 4.81 10.76 18.96
CA THR A 41 3.70 11.70 19.15
C THR A 41 3.26 12.36 17.84
N ASP A 42 4.22 12.62 16.95
CA ASP A 42 4.00 13.33 15.70
C ASP A 42 4.17 12.43 14.48
N VAL A 43 3.30 12.62 13.50
CA VAL A 43 3.36 11.91 12.22
C VAL A 43 4.49 12.48 11.36
N ASN A 44 5.40 11.61 10.91
CA ASN A 44 6.39 11.99 9.89
C ASN A 44 5.74 11.95 8.51
N TRP A 45 5.14 13.05 8.11
CA TRP A 45 4.44 13.18 6.83
C TRP A 45 5.35 12.95 5.61
N VAL A 46 6.61 13.37 5.67
CA VAL A 46 7.56 13.17 4.57
C VAL A 46 7.80 11.67 4.37
N ALA A 47 8.11 10.95 5.45
CA ALA A 47 8.31 9.51 5.37
C ALA A 47 7.05 8.78 4.92
N ALA A 48 5.87 9.17 5.41
CA ALA A 48 4.60 8.58 5.00
C ALA A 48 4.35 8.74 3.49
N VAL A 49 4.48 9.96 2.95
CA VAL A 49 4.26 10.23 1.52
C VAL A 49 5.26 9.44 0.66
N VAL A 50 6.56 9.47 1.03
CA VAL A 50 7.59 8.73 0.30
C VAL A 50 7.31 7.23 0.34
N PHE A 51 6.91 6.69 1.49
CA PHE A 51 6.54 5.29 1.63
C PHE A 51 5.39 4.91 0.69
N TYR A 52 4.28 5.66 0.67
CA TYR A 52 3.15 5.33 -0.22
C TYR A 52 3.56 5.37 -1.69
N LEU A 53 4.33 6.37 -2.11
CA LEU A 53 4.74 6.48 -3.51
C LEU A 53 5.65 5.32 -3.93
N LEU A 54 6.65 4.98 -3.11
CA LEU A 54 7.56 3.88 -3.40
C LEU A 54 6.87 2.52 -3.32
N PHE A 55 6.05 2.29 -2.29
CA PHE A 55 5.35 1.03 -2.10
C PHE A 55 4.39 0.73 -3.26
N ILE A 56 3.59 1.73 -3.67
CA ILE A 56 2.68 1.56 -4.81
C ILE A 56 3.45 1.40 -6.11
N GLY A 57 4.56 2.11 -6.29
CA GLY A 57 5.46 1.91 -7.43
C GLY A 57 5.96 0.46 -7.50
N GLY A 58 6.47 -0.07 -6.39
CA GLY A 58 6.92 -1.45 -6.28
C GLY A 58 5.79 -2.45 -6.57
N LEU A 59 4.62 -2.27 -5.95
CA LEU A 59 3.44 -3.11 -6.17
C LEU A 59 3.06 -3.17 -7.66
N VAL A 60 3.06 -2.03 -8.35
CA VAL A 60 2.70 -1.99 -9.77
C VAL A 60 3.78 -2.67 -10.62
N ILE A 61 5.06 -2.45 -10.33
CA ILE A 61 6.18 -3.01 -11.11
C ILE A 61 6.29 -4.52 -10.93
N PHE A 62 6.25 -5.00 -9.69
CA PHE A 62 6.53 -6.39 -9.37
C PHE A 62 5.30 -7.29 -9.41
N VAL A 63 4.09 -6.76 -9.18
CA VAL A 63 2.87 -7.57 -9.07
C VAL A 63 1.90 -7.28 -10.21
N LEU A 64 1.46 -6.03 -10.36
CA LEU A 64 0.31 -5.72 -11.21
C LEU A 64 0.66 -5.70 -12.70
N MET A 65 1.77 -5.07 -13.12
CA MET A 65 2.18 -5.08 -14.53
C MET A 65 2.41 -6.51 -15.05
N PRO A 66 3.23 -7.36 -14.39
CA PRO A 66 3.47 -8.71 -14.89
C PRO A 66 2.22 -9.57 -14.96
N ALA A 67 1.24 -9.32 -14.09
CA ALA A 67 -0.02 -10.07 -14.04
C ALA A 67 -1.05 -9.57 -15.05
N VAL A 68 -1.17 -8.26 -15.24
CA VAL A 68 -2.06 -7.65 -16.25
C VAL A 68 -1.57 -7.97 -17.65
N GLU A 69 -0.26 -7.89 -17.91
CA GLU A 69 0.33 -8.26 -19.20
C GLU A 69 0.14 -9.75 -19.52
N ALA A 70 0.19 -10.62 -18.50
CA ALA A 70 -0.05 -12.05 -18.64
C ALA A 70 -1.55 -12.42 -18.64
N GLY A 71 -2.46 -11.47 -18.38
CA GLY A 71 -3.89 -11.73 -18.22
C GLY A 71 -4.23 -12.75 -17.12
N SER A 72 -3.38 -12.88 -16.09
CA SER A 72 -3.44 -13.99 -15.12
C SER A 72 -3.69 -13.50 -13.70
N PHE A 73 -4.85 -13.83 -13.17
CA PHE A 73 -5.18 -13.58 -11.76
C PHE A 73 -4.32 -14.41 -10.81
N GLY A 74 -3.98 -15.65 -11.18
CA GLY A 74 -3.09 -16.50 -10.38
C GLY A 74 -1.70 -15.88 -10.18
N LYS A 75 -1.22 -15.13 -11.18
CA LYS A 75 0.04 -14.39 -11.09
C LYS A 75 -0.03 -13.20 -10.14
N VAL A 76 -1.19 -12.52 -10.04
CA VAL A 76 -1.43 -11.48 -9.00
C VAL A 76 -1.29 -12.09 -7.61
N ILE A 77 -1.94 -13.23 -7.37
CA ILE A 77 -1.90 -13.90 -6.06
C ILE A 77 -0.47 -14.33 -5.72
N LEU A 78 0.21 -14.99 -6.65
CA LEU A 78 1.57 -15.49 -6.42
C LEU A 78 2.56 -14.35 -6.14
N LEU A 79 2.59 -13.33 -7.00
CA LEU A 79 3.54 -12.22 -6.87
C LEU A 79 3.18 -11.29 -5.71
N GLY A 80 1.90 -11.15 -5.37
CA GLY A 80 1.46 -10.34 -4.23
C GLY A 80 1.65 -11.02 -2.87
N ALA A 81 1.81 -12.34 -2.84
CA ALA A 81 2.12 -13.09 -1.63
C ALA A 81 3.62 -13.15 -1.30
N LEU A 82 4.48 -12.78 -2.25
CA LEU A 82 5.93 -12.68 -2.10
C LEU A 82 6.32 -11.29 -1.58
#